data_AF-A0A844FQU8-F1
#
_entry.id   AF-A0A844FQU8-F1
#
_cell.length_a   1.000
_cell.length_b   1.000
_cell.length_c   1.000
_cell.angle_alpha   90.00
_cell.angle_beta   90.00
_cell.angle_gamma   90.00
#
_symmetry.space_group_name_H-M   'P 1'
#
loop_
_entity.id
_entity.type
_entity.pdbx_description
1 polymer ?
#
loop_
_entity_poly.entity_id
_entity_poly.type
_entity_poly.pdbx_seq_one_letter_code
_entity_poly.pdbx_strand_id
1 'polypeptide(L)'
;MKGNEIGAVLDTGIMAGSSTLPIDKKWVKRDQYFNSGVILMDLKQIRQDGNLLTYFIDIYNKDYKSHVKYPMIDQDILNMIFKGKVCYLDSKWNKFTNYVREVEVKILPGIYHFAGDNFINYSHFTDLDKNYLELREEVPWESSIINSSFLKMLHMEDYRIDQLQRLVHHLAKNKKKIIFYGYGSPSLQNLIKIIKPHGKDYFIQYDSENIGNEYIGLPVKGFASLKHEEKGKFIVITVAEAIGELEKINLEAGKDYFVANCLATKDQGGYVL
;
A
#
# COMPACT_ATOMS: atom_id res chain seq x y z
N MET A 1 -23.60 19.58 -20.30
CA MET A 1 -22.15 19.69 -20.53
C MET A 1 -21.93 20.15 -21.98
N LYS A 2 -22.20 21.41 -22.32
CA LYS A 2 -22.16 21.83 -23.75
C LYS A 2 -20.73 21.77 -24.28
N GLY A 3 -20.49 20.86 -25.24
CA GLY A 3 -19.20 20.69 -25.91
C GLY A 3 -18.23 19.69 -25.28
N ASN A 4 -18.57 19.10 -24.12
CA ASN A 4 -17.75 18.09 -23.45
C ASN A 4 -18.46 16.73 -23.49
N GLU A 5 -17.69 15.67 -23.73
CA GLU A 5 -18.21 14.29 -23.83
C GLU A 5 -18.39 13.64 -22.45
N ILE A 6 -17.60 14.06 -21.46
CA ILE A 6 -17.70 13.55 -20.10
C ILE A 6 -17.65 14.68 -19.06
N GLY A 7 -18.22 14.43 -17.89
CA GLY A 7 -17.98 15.16 -16.66
C GLY A 7 -17.26 14.26 -15.65
N ALA A 8 -16.14 14.72 -15.11
CA ALA A 8 -15.34 13.96 -14.15
C ALA A 8 -14.61 14.90 -13.18
N VAL A 9 -14.14 14.37 -12.06
CA VAL A 9 -13.38 15.12 -11.05
C VAL A 9 -11.88 14.93 -11.29
N LEU A 10 -11.08 15.97 -11.06
CA LEU A 10 -9.61 15.86 -11.10
C LEU A 10 -9.10 14.82 -10.10
N ASP A 11 -8.13 14.00 -10.50
CA ASP A 11 -7.55 13.00 -9.60
C ASP A 11 -6.57 13.67 -8.63
N THR A 12 -6.94 13.79 -7.36
CA THR A 12 -6.14 14.48 -6.35
C THR A 12 -4.81 13.77 -6.05
N GLY A 13 -4.74 12.45 -6.18
CA GLY A 13 -3.50 11.68 -6.01
C GLY A 13 -2.50 11.98 -7.13
N ILE A 14 -2.98 11.99 -8.38
CA ILE A 14 -2.19 12.44 -9.52
C ILE A 14 -1.82 13.92 -9.39
N MET A 15 -2.70 14.80 -8.91
CA MET A 15 -2.29 16.20 -8.64
C MET A 15 -1.17 16.29 -7.59
N ALA A 16 -1.26 15.52 -6.50
CA ALA A 16 -0.37 15.61 -5.34
C ALA A 16 1.04 15.04 -5.57
N GLY A 17 1.22 14.03 -6.41
CA GLY A 17 2.55 13.41 -6.52
C GLY A 17 2.62 12.18 -7.40
N SER A 18 1.51 11.46 -7.57
CA SER A 18 1.52 10.12 -8.12
C SER A 18 1.88 10.06 -9.61
N SER A 19 2.80 9.15 -9.96
CA SER A 19 3.19 8.89 -11.35
C SER A 19 2.22 7.94 -12.03
N THR A 20 1.96 8.18 -13.31
CA THR A 20 1.28 7.25 -14.20
C THR A 20 1.76 7.47 -15.62
N LEU A 21 1.62 6.48 -16.51
CA LEU A 21 2.23 6.51 -17.84
C LEU A 21 1.86 7.77 -18.66
N PRO A 22 0.61 8.26 -18.72
CA PRO A 22 0.27 9.43 -19.53
C PRO A 22 0.90 10.72 -18.97
N ILE A 23 1.16 10.77 -17.66
CA ILE A 23 1.86 11.88 -17.01
C ILE A 23 3.37 11.78 -17.26
N ASP A 24 3.96 10.60 -17.05
CA ASP A 24 5.39 10.35 -17.23
C ASP A 24 5.82 10.59 -18.69
N LYS A 25 4.96 10.20 -19.65
CA LYS A 25 5.15 10.44 -21.09
C LYS A 25 4.70 11.82 -21.54
N LYS A 26 4.14 12.64 -20.65
CA LYS A 26 3.61 13.99 -20.94
C LYS A 26 2.52 14.02 -22.02
N TRP A 27 1.78 12.92 -22.17
CA TRP A 27 0.62 12.84 -23.07
C TRP A 27 -0.58 13.59 -22.51
N VAL A 28 -0.72 13.60 -21.18
CA VAL A 28 -1.76 14.32 -20.45
C VAL A 28 -1.07 15.22 -19.41
N LYS A 29 -1.63 16.41 -19.15
CA LYS A 29 -1.13 17.28 -18.08
C LYS A 29 -1.73 16.86 -16.75
N ARG A 30 -0.96 17.03 -15.69
CA ARG A 30 -1.34 16.60 -14.34
C ARG A 30 -2.56 17.33 -13.79
N ASP A 31 -2.71 18.60 -14.12
CA ASP A 31 -3.87 19.46 -13.81
C ASP A 31 -5.08 19.21 -14.73
N GLN A 32 -4.99 18.21 -15.61
CA GLN A 32 -6.05 17.80 -16.55
C GLN A 32 -6.36 16.30 -16.43
N TYR A 33 -5.74 15.60 -15.49
CA TYR A 33 -5.95 14.18 -15.31
C TYR A 33 -7.10 13.94 -14.33
N PHE A 34 -8.15 13.25 -14.79
CA PHE A 34 -9.35 12.99 -14.00
C PHE A 34 -9.36 11.58 -13.40
N ASN A 35 -10.07 11.42 -12.28
CA ASN A 35 -10.33 10.12 -11.68
C ASN A 35 -11.54 9.45 -12.35
N SER A 36 -11.40 8.18 -12.74
CA SER A 36 -12.45 7.44 -13.47
C SER A 36 -13.51 6.78 -12.58
N GLY A 37 -13.42 6.89 -11.25
CA GLY A 37 -14.37 6.29 -10.32
C GLY A 37 -15.80 6.83 -10.44
N VAL A 38 -15.95 8.07 -10.87
CA VAL A 38 -17.26 8.70 -11.15
C VAL A 38 -17.15 9.50 -12.45
N ILE A 39 -17.91 9.07 -13.46
CA ILE A 39 -17.95 9.73 -14.77
C ILE A 39 -19.41 9.95 -15.18
N LEU A 40 -19.76 11.20 -15.46
CA LEU A 40 -21.01 11.55 -16.11
C LEU A 40 -20.80 11.56 -17.63
N MET A 41 -21.47 10.68 -18.38
CA MET A 41 -21.21 10.49 -19.80
C MET A 41 -22.30 11.09 -20.69
N ASP A 42 -21.93 11.93 -21.66
CA ASP A 42 -22.81 12.26 -22.78
C ASP A 42 -22.69 11.17 -23.85
N LEU A 43 -23.45 10.10 -23.66
CA LEU A 43 -23.41 8.94 -24.55
C LEU A 43 -23.79 9.27 -26.01
N LYS A 44 -24.56 10.34 -26.23
CA LYS A 44 -24.91 10.77 -27.60
C LYS A 44 -23.67 11.35 -28.27
N GLN A 45 -22.97 12.26 -27.60
CA GLN A 45 -21.77 12.88 -28.15
C GLN A 45 -20.64 11.87 -28.33
N ILE A 46 -20.42 10.99 -27.35
CA ILE A 46 -19.41 9.92 -27.43
C ILE A 46 -19.63 9.04 -28.67
N ARG A 47 -20.88 8.62 -28.94
CA ARG A 47 -21.19 7.80 -30.13
C ARG A 47 -21.09 8.55 -31.45
N GLN A 48 -21.20 9.88 -31.43
CA GLN A 48 -21.01 10.71 -32.62
C GLN A 48 -19.54 10.89 -32.97
N ASP A 49 -18.66 10.91 -31.95
CA ASP A 49 -17.21 11.04 -32.14
C ASP A 49 -16.57 9.73 -32.63
N GLY A 50 -17.14 8.58 -32.25
CA GLY A 50 -16.75 7.28 -32.79
C GLY A 50 -17.08 6.11 -31.89
N ASN A 51 -16.29 5.04 -32.01
CA ASN A 51 -16.43 3.85 -31.18
C ASN A 51 -15.39 3.89 -30.04
N LEU A 52 -15.87 4.18 -28.82
CA LEU A 52 -15.03 4.26 -27.62
C LEU A 52 -14.21 2.99 -27.38
N LEU A 53 -14.78 1.81 -27.59
CA LEU A 53 -14.08 0.54 -27.40
C LEU A 53 -12.95 0.36 -28.41
N THR A 54 -13.17 0.75 -29.67
CA THR A 54 -12.13 0.73 -30.70
C THR A 54 -10.96 1.64 -30.31
N TYR A 55 -11.23 2.89 -29.92
CA TYR A 55 -10.17 3.80 -29.46
C TYR A 55 -9.41 3.27 -28.25
N PHE A 56 -10.13 2.66 -27.30
CA PHE A 56 -9.52 2.05 -26.13
C PHE A 56 -8.56 0.92 -26.52
N ILE A 57 -9.01 -0.02 -27.35
CA ILE A 57 -8.21 -1.17 -27.78
C ILE A 57 -6.98 -0.72 -28.59
N ASP A 58 -7.14 0.29 -29.44
CA ASP A 58 -6.05 0.83 -30.26
C ASP A 58 -4.95 1.44 -29.38
N ILE A 59 -5.33 2.29 -28.42
CA ILE A 59 -4.38 2.89 -27.46
C ILE A 59 -3.78 1.79 -26.57
N TYR A 60 -4.59 0.83 -26.11
CA TYR A 60 -4.08 -0.27 -25.29
C TYR A 60 -2.97 -1.04 -26.00
N ASN A 61 -3.23 -1.47 -27.24
CA ASN A 61 -2.27 -2.26 -28.02
C ASN A 61 -1.03 -1.47 -28.42
N LYS A 62 -1.18 -0.19 -28.75
CA LYS A 62 -0.09 0.66 -29.24
C LYS A 62 0.80 1.18 -28.10
N ASP A 63 0.19 1.64 -27.02
CA ASP A 63 0.85 2.48 -26.03
C ASP A 63 0.95 1.83 -24.63
N TYR A 64 0.07 0.88 -24.28
CA TYR A 64 -0.01 0.33 -22.91
C TYR A 64 0.47 -1.11 -22.74
N LYS A 65 0.27 -1.97 -23.73
CA LYS A 65 0.50 -3.42 -23.61
C LYS A 65 1.90 -3.81 -23.14
N SER A 66 2.92 -2.99 -23.45
CA SER A 66 4.31 -3.19 -23.04
C SER A 66 4.67 -2.59 -21.68
N HIS A 67 3.75 -1.88 -21.02
CA HIS A 67 3.99 -1.10 -19.80
C HIS A 67 3.28 -1.69 -18.57
N VAL A 68 3.52 -2.97 -18.29
CA VAL A 68 2.87 -3.74 -17.21
C VAL A 68 3.05 -3.19 -15.79
N LYS A 69 3.95 -2.22 -15.59
CA LYS A 69 4.20 -1.61 -14.29
C LYS A 69 3.14 -0.59 -13.85
N TYR A 70 2.28 -0.11 -14.76
CA TYR A 70 1.26 0.89 -14.43
C TYR A 70 -0.09 0.20 -14.20
N PRO A 71 -0.70 0.35 -13.00
CA PRO A 71 -1.88 -0.43 -12.62
C PRO A 71 -3.22 0.15 -13.09
N MET A 72 -3.27 1.43 -13.51
CA MET A 72 -4.51 2.18 -13.79
C MET A 72 -4.82 2.29 -15.29
N ILE A 73 -4.75 1.16 -15.99
CA ILE A 73 -4.76 1.11 -17.46
C ILE A 73 -6.00 1.76 -18.06
N ASP A 74 -7.18 1.43 -17.53
CA ASP A 74 -8.45 1.96 -18.02
C ASP A 74 -8.60 3.46 -17.76
N GLN A 75 -8.31 3.92 -16.54
CA GLN A 75 -8.34 5.34 -16.19
C GLN A 75 -7.40 6.15 -17.07
N ASP A 76 -6.19 5.65 -17.29
CA ASP A 76 -5.20 6.31 -18.11
C ASP A 76 -5.64 6.46 -19.57
N ILE A 77 -6.13 5.36 -20.17
CA ILE A 77 -6.58 5.37 -21.57
C ILE A 77 -7.77 6.31 -21.72
N LEU A 78 -8.71 6.33 -20.76
CA LEU A 78 -9.82 7.29 -20.78
C LEU A 78 -9.33 8.74 -20.71
N ASN A 79 -8.30 9.03 -19.91
CA ASN A 79 -7.65 10.34 -19.87
C ASN A 79 -6.99 10.74 -21.20
N MET A 80 -6.48 9.77 -21.96
CA MET A 80 -5.95 10.00 -23.30
C MET A 80 -7.06 10.26 -24.32
N ILE A 81 -8.14 9.46 -24.30
CA ILE A 81 -9.27 9.55 -25.23
C ILE A 81 -10.03 10.87 -25.04
N PHE A 82 -10.38 11.20 -23.81
CA PHE A 82 -11.21 12.37 -23.49
C PHE A 82 -10.40 13.65 -23.26
N LYS A 83 -9.12 13.66 -23.63
CA LYS A 83 -8.26 14.84 -23.47
C LYS A 83 -8.88 16.05 -24.16
N GLY A 84 -9.14 17.11 -23.38
CA GLY A 84 -9.76 18.35 -23.87
C GLY A 84 -11.28 18.27 -24.07
N LYS A 85 -11.91 17.16 -23.68
CA LYS A 85 -13.35 16.88 -23.81
C LYS A 85 -14.04 16.67 -22.45
N VAL A 86 -13.41 17.14 -21.36
CA VAL A 86 -13.83 16.92 -19.97
C VAL A 86 -14.42 18.19 -19.37
N CYS A 87 -15.62 18.07 -18.81
CA CYS A 87 -16.21 19.05 -17.90
C CYS A 87 -15.78 18.72 -16.47
N TYR A 88 -14.83 19.45 -15.90
CA TYR A 88 -14.41 19.18 -14.52
C TYR A 88 -15.51 19.51 -13.52
N LEU A 89 -15.88 18.50 -12.73
CA LEU A 89 -16.92 18.59 -11.70
C LEU A 89 -16.31 18.99 -10.35
N ASP A 90 -17.17 19.48 -9.46
CA ASP A 90 -16.80 19.75 -8.06
C ASP A 90 -16.25 18.49 -7.38
N SER A 91 -15.20 18.64 -6.57
CA SER A 91 -14.51 17.52 -5.92
C SER A 91 -15.40 16.67 -5.02
N LYS A 92 -16.52 17.23 -4.53
CA LYS A 92 -17.50 16.48 -3.73
C LYS A 92 -18.12 15.30 -4.47
N TRP A 93 -18.06 15.28 -5.80
CA TRP A 93 -18.63 14.20 -6.61
C TRP A 93 -17.70 13.00 -6.76
N ASN A 94 -16.47 13.05 -6.24
CA ASN A 94 -15.54 11.92 -6.22
C ASN A 94 -14.42 12.17 -5.20
N LYS A 95 -14.74 12.03 -3.91
CA LYS A 95 -13.76 12.24 -2.82
C LYS A 95 -13.09 10.93 -2.45
N PHE A 96 -11.77 10.85 -2.55
CA PHE A 96 -11.06 9.69 -1.99
C PHE A 96 -11.17 9.65 -0.47
N THR A 97 -11.58 8.51 0.06
CA THR A 97 -11.83 8.34 1.49
C THR A 97 -10.56 8.41 2.33
N ASN A 98 -9.42 7.97 1.82
CA ASN A 98 -8.12 8.14 2.49
C ASN A 98 -7.80 9.61 2.81
N TYR A 99 -8.04 10.53 1.87
CA TYR A 99 -7.84 11.97 2.07
C TYR A 99 -8.88 12.54 3.04
N VAL A 100 -10.15 12.17 2.87
CA VAL A 100 -11.24 12.63 3.76
C VAL A 100 -10.96 12.27 5.21
N ARG A 101 -10.47 11.05 5.49
CA ARG A 101 -10.14 10.60 6.86
C ARG A 101 -9.04 11.44 7.52
N GLU A 102 -8.14 12.03 6.73
CA GLU A 102 -7.02 12.84 7.25
C GLU A 102 -7.41 14.31 7.47
N VAL A 103 -8.30 14.85 6.64
CA VAL A 103 -8.54 16.30 6.58
C VAL A 103 -9.95 16.76 6.97
N GLU A 104 -10.96 15.90 6.88
CA GLU A 104 -12.36 16.27 7.13
C GLU A 104 -12.80 15.79 8.51
N VAL A 105 -13.21 16.75 9.36
CA VAL A 105 -13.73 16.46 10.71
C VAL A 105 -15.19 15.99 10.66
N LYS A 106 -15.92 16.27 9.57
CA LYS A 106 -17.32 15.91 9.39
C LYS A 106 -17.61 15.53 7.95
N ILE A 107 -18.47 14.54 7.75
CA ILE A 107 -18.96 14.12 6.44
C ILE A 107 -19.90 15.18 5.87
N LEU A 108 -19.62 15.61 4.65
CA LEU A 108 -20.48 16.51 3.87
C LEU A 108 -21.22 15.76 2.76
N PRO A 109 -22.33 16.29 2.21
CA PRO A 109 -23.00 15.71 1.06
C PRO A 109 -22.05 15.55 -0.15
N GLY A 110 -21.94 14.34 -0.68
CA GLY A 110 -21.04 14.01 -1.78
C GLY A 110 -20.96 12.51 -2.04
N ILE A 111 -20.07 12.12 -2.96
CA ILE A 111 -19.75 10.73 -3.27
C ILE A 111 -18.35 10.43 -2.72
N TYR A 112 -18.29 9.45 -1.83
CA TYR A 112 -17.06 9.00 -1.17
C TYR A 112 -16.56 7.72 -1.83
N HIS A 113 -15.35 7.79 -2.39
CA HIS A 113 -14.75 6.74 -3.20
C HIS A 113 -13.68 5.99 -2.40
N PHE A 114 -14.04 4.77 -1.98
CA PHE A 114 -13.16 3.83 -1.28
C PHE A 114 -12.19 3.15 -2.27
N ALA A 115 -11.27 3.92 -2.85
CA ALA A 115 -10.28 3.43 -3.81
C ALA A 115 -9.01 2.94 -3.12
N GLY A 116 -8.71 1.64 -3.22
CA GLY A 116 -7.53 1.03 -2.59
C GLY A 116 -7.69 0.75 -1.08
N ASP A 117 -8.83 1.13 -0.48
CA ASP A 117 -9.20 0.75 0.88
C ASP A 117 -9.77 -0.67 0.89
N ASN A 118 -8.89 -1.66 1.11
CA ASN A 118 -9.32 -3.06 1.15
C ASN A 118 -9.98 -3.46 2.49
N PHE A 119 -9.92 -2.59 3.50
CA PHE A 119 -10.46 -2.83 4.84
C PHE A 119 -10.69 -1.51 5.58
N ILE A 120 -11.57 -1.54 6.59
CA ILE A 120 -11.81 -0.41 7.48
C ILE A 120 -10.73 -0.42 8.56
N ASN A 121 -9.94 0.64 8.62
CA ASN A 121 -8.93 0.80 9.67
C ASN A 121 -9.60 1.28 10.96
N TYR A 122 -9.82 0.36 11.91
CA TYR A 122 -10.43 0.69 13.20
C TYR A 122 -9.54 1.54 14.12
N SER A 123 -8.22 1.59 13.90
CA SER A 123 -7.33 2.49 14.66
C SER A 123 -7.54 3.96 14.30
N HIS A 124 -8.07 4.24 13.11
CA HIS A 124 -8.46 5.57 12.65
C HIS A 124 -9.91 5.56 12.17
N PHE A 125 -10.79 4.96 12.97
CA PHE A 125 -12.21 4.86 12.67
C PHE A 125 -12.85 6.25 12.66
N THR A 126 -13.47 6.60 11.54
CA THR A 126 -14.13 7.89 11.35
C THR A 126 -15.64 7.74 11.21
N ASP A 127 -16.38 8.85 11.31
CA ASP A 127 -17.83 8.85 11.01
C ASP A 127 -18.12 8.29 9.62
N LEU A 128 -17.20 8.46 8.65
CA LEU A 128 -17.36 7.94 7.29
C LEU A 128 -17.41 6.41 7.28
N ASP A 129 -16.53 5.78 8.06
CA ASP A 129 -16.47 4.33 8.21
C ASP A 129 -17.72 3.80 8.91
N LYS A 130 -18.20 4.54 9.92
CA LYS A 130 -19.47 4.25 10.60
C LYS A 130 -20.65 4.28 9.63
N ASN A 131 -20.81 5.37 8.87
CA ASN A 131 -21.91 5.50 7.89
C ASN A 131 -21.84 4.40 6.81
N TYR A 132 -20.65 4.05 6.35
CA TYR A 132 -20.48 2.96 5.38
C TYR A 132 -20.94 1.62 5.96
N LEU A 133 -20.60 1.32 7.22
CA LEU A 133 -21.03 0.11 7.90
C LEU A 133 -22.54 0.08 8.16
N GLU A 134 -23.14 1.17 8.60
CA GLU A 134 -24.60 1.28 8.82
C GLU A 134 -25.37 1.08 7.51
N LEU A 135 -24.98 1.78 6.43
CA LEU A 135 -25.57 1.59 5.10
C LEU A 135 -25.42 0.15 4.60
N ARG A 136 -24.28 -0.49 4.89
CA ARG A 136 -24.05 -1.89 4.52
C ARG A 136 -24.99 -2.84 5.23
N GLU A 137 -25.35 -2.58 6.49
CA GLU A 137 -26.33 -3.38 7.24
C GLU A 137 -27.76 -3.20 6.71
N GLU A 138 -28.09 -2.01 6.21
CA GLU A 138 -29.41 -1.70 5.64
C GLU A 138 -29.65 -2.35 4.27
N VAL A 139 -28.59 -2.64 3.50
CA VAL A 139 -28.71 -3.28 2.19
C VAL A 139 -28.65 -4.81 2.34
N PRO A 140 -29.73 -5.55 2.00
CA PRO A 140 -29.76 -7.00 2.13
C PRO A 140 -28.92 -7.66 1.04
N TRP A 141 -27.61 -7.60 1.18
CA TRP A 141 -26.69 -8.55 0.56
C TRP A 141 -26.84 -9.86 1.32
N GLU A 142 -26.99 -10.99 0.63
CA GLU A 142 -27.13 -12.32 1.24
C GLU A 142 -26.14 -12.46 2.41
N SER A 143 -26.70 -12.68 3.60
CA SER A 143 -26.08 -12.52 4.92
C SER A 143 -24.99 -13.56 5.25
N SER A 144 -24.19 -13.99 4.28
CA SER A 144 -23.60 -15.34 4.36
C SER A 144 -22.17 -15.43 4.90
N ILE A 145 -21.42 -14.35 5.10
CA ILE A 145 -20.01 -14.46 5.49
C ILE A 145 -19.68 -13.34 6.45
N ILE A 146 -19.30 -13.65 7.68
CA ILE A 146 -18.44 -12.78 8.49
C ILE A 146 -17.33 -12.32 7.53
N ASN A 147 -17.41 -11.07 7.07
CA ASN A 147 -16.75 -10.57 5.85
C ASN A 147 -15.34 -11.18 5.74
N SER A 148 -15.01 -11.86 4.65
CA SER A 148 -13.68 -12.48 4.50
C SER A 148 -12.57 -11.46 4.74
N SER A 149 -12.82 -10.17 4.46
CA SER A 149 -11.93 -9.05 4.77
C SER A 149 -11.86 -8.74 6.27
N PHE A 150 -12.99 -8.82 7.01
CA PHE A 150 -13.02 -8.67 8.46
C PHE A 150 -12.37 -9.86 9.18
N LEU A 151 -12.65 -11.10 8.74
CA LEU A 151 -11.94 -12.29 9.24
C LEU A 151 -10.45 -12.20 8.94
N LYS A 152 -10.07 -11.81 7.72
CA LYS A 152 -8.67 -11.61 7.35
C LYS A 152 -8.00 -10.57 8.24
N MET A 153 -8.66 -9.45 8.52
CA MET A 153 -8.18 -8.43 9.46
C MET A 153 -8.01 -9.00 10.88
N LEU A 154 -9.02 -9.69 11.43
CA LEU A 154 -8.91 -10.34 12.75
C LEU A 154 -7.75 -11.34 12.79
N HIS A 155 -7.62 -12.20 11.78
CA HIS A 155 -6.51 -13.13 11.67
C HIS A 155 -5.15 -12.44 11.55
N MET A 156 -5.09 -11.28 10.90
CA MET A 156 -3.85 -10.50 10.77
C MET A 156 -3.46 -9.83 12.09
N GLU A 157 -4.41 -9.32 12.87
CA GLU A 157 -4.15 -8.82 14.23
C GLU A 157 -3.78 -9.95 15.19
N ASP A 158 -4.47 -11.10 15.15
CA ASP A 158 -4.11 -12.29 15.91
C ASP A 158 -2.69 -12.74 15.58
N TYR A 159 -2.32 -12.75 14.30
CA TYR A 159 -0.97 -13.05 13.85
C TYR A 159 0.05 -12.05 14.39
N ARG A 160 -0.22 -10.74 14.30
CA ARG A 160 0.66 -9.70 14.86
C ARG A 160 0.86 -9.90 16.36
N ILE A 161 -0.21 -10.14 17.11
CA ILE A 161 -0.17 -10.38 18.55
C ILE A 161 0.67 -11.62 18.87
N ASP A 162 0.46 -12.74 18.17
CA ASP A 162 1.25 -13.97 18.32
C ASP A 162 2.73 -13.72 18.04
N GLN A 163 3.07 -13.01 16.96
CA GLN A 163 4.46 -12.68 16.62
C GLN A 163 5.11 -11.78 17.67
N LEU A 164 4.40 -10.76 18.18
CA LEU A 164 4.90 -9.90 19.25
C LEU A 164 5.12 -10.68 20.55
N GLN A 165 4.18 -11.56 20.93
CA GLN A 165 4.31 -12.41 22.12
C GLN A 165 5.53 -13.33 22.02
N ARG A 166 5.74 -13.99 20.87
CA ARG A 166 6.91 -14.84 20.62
C ARG A 166 8.21 -14.05 20.63
N LEU A 167 8.22 -12.86 20.03
CA LEU A 167 9.39 -11.98 20.04
C LEU A 167 9.72 -11.55 21.49
N VAL A 168 8.75 -11.06 22.24
CA VAL A 168 8.95 -10.67 23.65
C VAL A 168 9.45 -11.85 24.49
N HIS A 169 8.92 -13.06 24.26
CA HIS A 169 9.42 -14.26 24.91
C HIS A 169 10.91 -14.49 24.64
N HIS A 170 11.35 -14.33 23.38
CA HIS A 170 12.75 -14.45 23.01
C HIS A 170 13.63 -13.32 23.56
N LEU A 171 13.12 -12.10 23.66
CA LEU A 171 13.86 -10.96 24.21
C LEU A 171 13.99 -11.05 25.74
N ALA A 172 12.97 -11.56 26.44
CA ALA A 172 12.91 -11.57 27.90
C ALA A 172 13.53 -12.82 28.53
N LYS A 173 13.34 -14.01 27.96
CA LYS A 173 13.70 -15.28 28.62
C LYS A 173 15.18 -15.62 28.52
N ASN A 174 15.81 -15.32 27.38
CA ASN A 174 17.22 -15.57 27.13
C ASN A 174 17.75 -14.40 26.31
N LYS A 175 18.86 -13.79 26.72
CA LYS A 175 19.47 -12.69 25.96
C LYS A 175 20.08 -13.21 24.65
N LYS A 176 19.22 -13.46 23.66
CA LYS A 176 19.60 -13.86 22.31
C LYS A 176 20.25 -12.68 21.60
N LYS A 177 21.16 -12.98 20.69
CA LYS A 177 21.68 -12.00 19.75
C LYS A 177 20.55 -11.57 18.81
N ILE A 178 20.43 -10.28 18.55
CA ILE A 178 19.44 -9.71 17.64
C ILE A 178 20.16 -9.29 16.37
N ILE A 179 19.69 -9.81 15.24
CA ILE A 179 20.27 -9.53 13.93
C ILE A 179 19.19 -8.88 13.09
N PHE A 180 19.49 -7.74 12.49
CA PHE A 180 18.56 -7.05 11.59
C PHE A 180 18.95 -7.36 10.15
N TYR A 181 17.99 -7.67 9.27
CA TYR A 181 18.29 -8.04 7.89
C TYR A 181 17.34 -7.35 6.89
N GLY A 182 17.90 -6.66 5.91
CA GLY A 182 17.14 -6.11 4.80
C GLY A 182 17.68 -4.78 4.28
N TYR A 183 16.87 -4.12 3.45
CA TYR A 183 17.05 -2.70 3.18
C TYR A 183 16.59 -1.92 4.42
N GLY A 184 17.18 -0.76 4.70
CA GLY A 184 16.89 0.05 5.89
C GLY A 184 15.49 0.67 5.90
N SER A 185 14.44 -0.13 5.84
CA SER A 185 13.05 0.29 5.81
C SER A 185 12.66 1.04 7.07
N PRO A 186 11.65 1.94 7.02
CA PRO A 186 11.18 2.65 8.22
C PRO A 186 10.79 1.70 9.36
N SER A 187 10.19 0.54 9.06
CA SER A 187 9.84 -0.48 10.07
C SER A 187 11.06 -1.04 10.78
N LEU A 188 12.11 -1.41 10.05
CA LEU A 188 13.36 -1.87 10.65
C LEU A 188 14.01 -0.76 11.49
N GLN A 189 14.10 0.46 10.96
CA GLN A 189 14.70 1.59 11.68
C GLN A 189 13.98 1.88 13.00
N ASN A 190 12.64 1.86 13.00
CA ASN A 190 11.85 2.07 14.21
C ASN A 190 12.02 0.92 15.22
N LEU A 191 12.03 -0.33 14.76
CA LEU A 191 12.26 -1.46 15.66
C LEU A 191 13.67 -1.44 16.28
N ILE A 192 14.70 -1.05 15.53
CA ILE A 192 16.06 -0.87 16.08
C ILE A 192 16.03 0.16 17.22
N LYS A 193 15.35 1.30 17.03
CA LYS A 193 15.22 2.36 18.06
C LYS A 193 14.46 1.89 19.30
N ILE A 194 13.44 1.04 19.14
CA ILE A 194 12.61 0.51 20.23
C ILE A 194 13.38 -0.55 21.01
N ILE A 195 13.97 -1.52 20.31
CA ILE A 195 14.65 -2.67 20.89
C ILE A 195 15.99 -2.26 21.52
N LYS A 196 16.66 -1.26 20.94
CA LYS A 196 17.98 -0.75 21.37
C LYS A 196 19.01 -1.88 21.45
N PRO A 197 19.34 -2.52 20.32
CA PRO A 197 20.32 -3.60 20.28
C PRO A 197 21.70 -3.14 20.78
N HIS A 198 22.48 -4.06 21.34
CA HIS A 198 23.78 -3.77 21.95
C HIS A 198 24.77 -4.93 21.81
N GLY A 199 26.04 -4.64 22.05
CA GLY A 199 27.07 -5.67 22.20
C GLY A 199 27.33 -6.46 20.91
N LYS A 200 26.83 -7.70 20.84
CA LYS A 200 27.12 -8.63 19.72
C LYS A 200 26.09 -8.58 18.59
N ASP A 201 25.08 -7.72 18.72
CA ASP A 201 24.02 -7.50 17.73
C ASP A 201 24.59 -6.80 16.49
N TYR A 202 24.00 -7.03 15.31
CA TYR A 202 24.52 -6.46 14.06
C TYR A 202 23.45 -6.37 12.97
N PHE A 203 23.75 -5.62 11.92
CA PHE A 203 22.88 -5.42 10.77
C PHE A 203 23.43 -6.16 9.54
N ILE A 204 22.56 -6.76 8.73
CA ILE A 204 22.87 -7.35 7.43
C ILE A 204 22.15 -6.54 6.36
N GLN A 205 22.91 -5.92 5.48
CA GLN A 205 22.38 -5.18 4.34
C GLN A 205 22.60 -5.99 3.05
N TYR A 206 21.74 -5.82 2.06
CA TYR A 206 21.89 -6.47 0.76
C TYR A 206 23.09 -5.97 -0.03
N ASP A 207 23.47 -4.71 0.19
CA ASP A 207 24.54 -4.06 -0.54
C ASP A 207 25.90 -4.37 0.09
N SER A 208 26.80 -4.88 -0.74
CA SER A 208 28.19 -5.17 -0.35
C SER A 208 29.00 -3.91 -0.04
N GLU A 209 28.60 -2.74 -0.56
CA GLU A 209 29.35 -1.48 -0.39
C GLU A 209 29.43 -1.00 1.07
N ASN A 210 28.49 -1.41 1.92
CA ASN A 210 28.40 -0.98 3.32
C ASN A 210 28.94 -2.01 4.32
N ILE A 211 29.45 -3.15 3.85
CA ILE A 211 30.00 -4.18 4.74
C ILE A 211 31.26 -3.64 5.45
N GLY A 212 31.29 -3.76 6.77
CA GLY A 212 32.39 -3.23 7.61
C GLY A 212 32.16 -1.81 8.14
N ASN A 213 31.11 -1.11 7.68
CA ASN A 213 30.66 0.16 8.23
C ASN A 213 29.65 -0.05 9.37
N GLU A 214 29.18 1.06 9.96
CA GLU A 214 28.07 1.07 10.91
C GLU A 214 26.79 1.61 10.27
N TYR A 215 25.64 1.02 10.62
CA TYR A 215 24.32 1.48 10.24
C TYR A 215 23.45 1.62 11.50
N ILE A 216 23.02 2.85 11.80
CA ILE A 216 22.23 3.19 13.00
C ILE A 216 22.91 2.65 14.27
N GLY A 217 24.24 2.79 14.35
CA GLY A 217 25.05 2.35 15.49
C GLY A 217 25.25 0.84 15.60
N LEU A 218 24.93 0.06 14.56
CA LEU A 218 25.21 -1.37 14.49
C LEU A 218 26.26 -1.69 13.43
N PRO A 219 27.19 -2.62 13.70
CA PRO A 219 28.13 -3.07 12.67
C PRO A 219 27.38 -3.78 11.54
N VAL A 220 27.75 -3.46 10.30
CA VAL A 220 27.16 -4.05 9.09
C VAL A 220 27.98 -5.24 8.63
N LYS A 221 27.31 -6.38 8.40
CA LYS A 221 27.91 -7.63 7.97
C LYS A 221 27.23 -8.19 6.72
N GLY A 222 27.97 -9.00 5.97
CA GLY A 222 27.40 -9.77 4.86
C GLY A 222 26.56 -10.96 5.34
N PHE A 223 25.60 -11.39 4.51
CA PHE A 223 24.66 -12.48 4.79
C PHE A 223 25.34 -13.80 5.20
N ALA A 224 26.53 -14.10 4.64
CA ALA A 224 27.32 -15.28 5.00
C ALA A 224 27.61 -15.40 6.51
N SER A 225 27.66 -14.27 7.23
CA SER A 225 27.87 -14.24 8.68
C SER A 225 26.81 -15.03 9.45
N LEU A 226 25.57 -15.10 8.93
CA LEU A 226 24.48 -15.82 9.57
C LEU A 226 24.71 -17.33 9.62
N LYS A 227 25.48 -17.89 8.67
CA LYS A 227 25.80 -19.33 8.62
C LYS A 227 26.74 -19.78 9.74
N HIS A 228 27.44 -18.83 10.37
CA HIS A 228 28.34 -19.07 11.49
C HIS A 228 27.65 -18.93 12.85
N GLU A 229 26.38 -18.51 12.87
CA GLU A 229 25.62 -18.35 14.11
C GLU A 229 24.96 -19.67 14.52
N GLU A 230 24.99 -19.97 15.82
CA GLU A 230 24.35 -21.17 16.38
C GLU A 230 22.83 -20.95 16.45
N LYS A 231 22.07 -21.81 15.74
CA LYS A 231 20.59 -21.74 15.75
C LYS A 231 20.05 -21.79 17.19
N GLY A 232 19.03 -20.99 17.46
CA GLY A 232 18.45 -20.85 18.80
C GLY A 232 19.18 -19.85 19.71
N LYS A 233 20.39 -19.37 19.39
CA LYS A 233 21.08 -18.31 20.15
C LYS A 233 20.92 -16.91 19.56
N PHE A 234 20.30 -16.80 18.39
CA PHE A 234 19.95 -15.53 17.77
C PHE A 234 18.48 -15.51 17.34
N ILE A 235 18.01 -14.32 17.01
CA ILE A 235 16.81 -14.07 16.22
C ILE A 235 17.13 -13.05 15.12
N VAL A 236 16.41 -13.16 13.99
CA VAL A 236 16.51 -12.21 12.88
C VAL A 236 15.25 -11.36 12.82
N ILE A 237 15.39 -10.03 12.76
CA ILE A 237 14.29 -9.12 12.44
C ILE A 237 14.50 -8.65 11.01
N THR A 238 13.55 -8.94 10.13
CA THR A 238 13.74 -8.83 8.68
C THR A 238 12.62 -8.08 7.96
N VAL A 239 12.87 -7.55 6.77
CA VAL A 239 11.81 -7.16 5.82
C VAL A 239 11.27 -8.38 5.08
N ALA A 240 10.05 -8.28 4.53
CA ALA A 240 9.37 -9.40 3.88
C ALA A 240 10.11 -9.89 2.62
N GLU A 241 10.74 -8.97 1.90
CA GLU A 241 11.49 -9.23 0.67
C GLU A 241 12.75 -10.08 0.93
N ALA A 242 13.21 -10.18 2.19
CA ALA A 242 14.36 -10.98 2.60
C ALA A 242 14.01 -12.41 3.05
N ILE A 243 12.73 -12.73 3.23
CA ILE A 243 12.30 -14.00 3.82
C ILE A 243 12.87 -15.20 3.06
N GLY A 244 12.82 -15.16 1.73
CA GLY A 244 13.27 -16.27 0.89
C GLY A 244 14.74 -16.65 1.10
N GLU A 245 15.61 -15.71 1.47
CA GLU A 245 17.02 -16.04 1.77
C GLU A 245 17.18 -16.72 3.15
N LEU A 246 16.35 -16.34 4.13
CA LEU A 246 16.36 -16.96 5.46
C LEU A 246 15.80 -18.39 5.43
N GLU A 247 14.76 -18.61 4.62
CA GLU A 247 14.16 -19.94 4.45
C GLU A 247 15.13 -20.92 3.76
N LYS A 248 15.95 -20.45 2.80
CA LYS A 248 17.00 -21.27 2.15
C LYS A 248 18.04 -21.84 3.12
N ILE A 249 18.22 -21.22 4.28
CA ILE A 249 19.12 -21.71 5.34
C ILE A 249 18.35 -22.34 6.52
N ASN A 250 17.09 -22.71 6.28
CA ASN A 250 16.19 -23.40 7.20
C ASN A 250 15.93 -22.62 8.50
N LEU A 251 15.72 -21.31 8.42
CA LEU A 251 15.19 -20.54 9.54
C LEU A 251 13.66 -20.51 9.48
N GLU A 252 13.02 -20.62 10.63
CA GLU A 252 11.57 -20.70 10.76
C GLU A 252 10.96 -19.36 11.21
N ALA A 253 9.86 -18.95 10.56
CA ALA A 253 9.08 -17.76 10.93
C ALA A 253 8.53 -17.89 12.36
N GLY A 254 8.59 -16.81 13.13
CA GLY A 254 8.07 -16.77 14.51
C GLY A 254 8.92 -17.50 15.55
N LYS A 255 10.07 -18.06 15.15
CA LYS A 255 11.02 -18.77 16.02
C LYS A 255 12.44 -18.28 15.85
N ASP A 256 12.91 -18.31 14.61
CA ASP A 256 14.27 -17.87 14.23
C ASP A 256 14.25 -16.47 13.61
N TYR A 257 13.17 -16.12 12.90
CA TYR A 257 13.02 -14.78 12.34
C TYR A 257 11.61 -14.20 12.50
N PHE A 258 11.54 -12.86 12.48
CA PHE A 258 10.33 -12.06 12.62
C PHE A 258 10.31 -10.95 11.57
N VAL A 259 9.15 -10.72 10.95
CA VAL A 259 9.00 -9.73 9.88
C VAL A 259 8.68 -8.35 10.48
N ALA A 260 9.59 -7.40 10.30
CA ALA A 260 9.51 -6.04 10.82
C ALA A 260 8.19 -5.33 10.45
N ASN A 261 7.76 -5.49 9.20
CA ASN A 261 6.52 -4.87 8.72
C ASN A 261 5.26 -5.41 9.43
N CYS A 262 5.30 -6.63 9.96
CA CYS A 262 4.18 -7.20 10.72
C CYS A 262 4.18 -6.72 12.18
N LEU A 263 5.34 -6.35 12.72
CA LEU A 263 5.52 -5.92 14.11
C LEU A 263 5.33 -4.41 14.33
N ALA A 264 5.43 -3.62 13.28
CA ALA A 264 5.32 -2.17 13.31
C ALA A 264 3.87 -1.71 12.99
N THR A 265 3.50 -0.54 13.52
CA THR A 265 2.28 0.17 13.10
C THR A 265 2.46 0.82 11.73
N LYS A 266 1.37 1.26 11.07
CA LYS A 266 1.42 1.99 9.78
C LYS A 266 2.39 3.17 9.84
N ASP A 267 2.30 4.01 10.88
CA ASP A 267 3.15 5.19 11.05
C ASP A 267 4.63 4.85 11.25
N GLN A 268 4.90 3.62 11.69
CA GLN A 268 6.25 3.10 11.85
C GLN A 268 6.76 2.39 10.58
N GLY A 269 6.00 2.37 9.48
CA GLY A 269 6.34 1.66 8.24
C GLY A 269 5.92 0.19 8.22
N GLY A 270 5.03 -0.20 9.14
CA GLY A 270 4.38 -1.50 9.15
C GLY A 270 3.32 -1.62 8.07
N TYR A 271 2.86 -2.85 7.84
CA TYR A 271 1.72 -3.08 6.98
C TYR A 271 0.48 -2.47 7.62
N VAL A 272 -0.30 -1.79 6.77
CA VAL A 272 -1.70 -1.52 7.07
C VAL A 272 -2.38 -2.88 6.93
N LEU A 273 -2.64 -3.53 8.07
CA LEU A 273 -3.24 -4.86 8.14
C LEU A 273 -4.77 -4.76 8.08
#